data_AF-A0A812W6M0-F1
#
_entry.id   AF-A0A812W6M0-F1
#
_cell.length_a   1.000
_cell.length_b   1.000
_cell.length_c   1.000
_cell.angle_alpha   90.00
_cell.angle_beta   90.00
_cell.angle_gamma   90.00
#
_symmetry.space_group_name_H-M   'P 1'
#
loop_
_entity.id
_entity.type
_entity.pdbx_description
1 polymer ?
#
loop_
_entity_poly.entity_id
_entity_poly.type
_entity_poly.pdbx_seq_one_letter_code
_entity_poly.pdbx_strand_id
1 'polypeptide(L)'
;MEDMRRYGASLVRPVAEAMEATRAHGAVALERGAEAASEARRHGNAALRSGVETAEALRKAGAQAAQTSAEMLQQGTEVARANWQHGAEACQRGLTEASAAWKRAAPYLDKAILLVNVACALIIGGFLTLGVMLVCMPLKPSRMHHGAFDRMFWVTQGLYLVAFSVPALVATVQCGILREGFDGWPAWMRVELWLGILKFQVGRAIFFIGAGFYVFPLMANFGLMADVELWTVILSYFLGILSLLSGSFLLIFEGLLSVYVRQALYDRVPQGGP
;
A
#
# COMPACT_ATOMS: atom_id res chain seq x y z
N MET A 1 130.32 23.00 -17.74
CA MET A 1 129.00 22.74 -18.36
C MET A 1 128.60 21.27 -18.13
N GLU A 2 128.86 20.75 -16.93
CA GLU A 2 128.73 19.33 -16.56
C GLU A 2 127.81 19.11 -15.34
N ASP A 3 127.44 20.19 -14.63
CA ASP A 3 126.63 20.13 -13.41
C ASP A 3 125.11 20.27 -13.60
N MET A 4 124.61 20.61 -14.79
CA MET A 4 123.15 20.71 -15.04
C MET A 4 122.49 19.39 -15.45
N ARG A 5 123.25 18.32 -15.73
CA ARG A 5 122.68 17.01 -16.09
C ARG A 5 122.36 16.11 -14.90
N ARG A 6 122.86 16.40 -13.69
CA ARG A 6 122.61 15.56 -12.50
C ARG A 6 121.34 15.92 -11.71
N TYR A 7 120.77 17.10 -11.90
CA TYR A 7 119.56 17.52 -11.18
C TYR A 7 118.24 17.09 -11.86
N GLY A 8 118.27 16.72 -13.15
CA GLY A 8 117.09 16.24 -13.88
C GLY A 8 116.73 14.77 -13.64
N ALA A 9 117.63 13.98 -13.02
CA ALA A 9 117.45 12.53 -12.86
C ALA A 9 116.93 12.09 -11.49
N SER A 10 116.96 12.95 -10.45
CA SER A 10 116.48 12.59 -9.10
C SER A 10 115.00 12.87 -8.84
N LEU A 11 114.34 13.66 -9.71
CA LEU A 11 112.89 13.98 -9.62
C LEU A 11 112.02 13.17 -10.59
N VAL A 12 112.61 12.55 -11.63
CA VAL A 12 111.85 11.80 -12.64
C VAL A 12 111.44 10.41 -12.15
N ARG A 13 112.27 9.78 -11.31
CA ARG A 13 112.03 8.43 -10.82
C ARG A 13 110.88 8.35 -9.78
N PRO A 14 110.80 9.25 -8.77
CA PRO A 14 109.68 9.25 -7.83
C PRO A 14 108.35 9.64 -8.48
N VAL A 15 108.38 10.50 -9.50
CA VAL A 15 107.18 10.90 -10.26
C VAL A 15 106.72 9.77 -11.18
N ALA A 16 107.64 9.06 -11.83
CA ALA A 16 107.31 7.89 -12.63
C ALA A 16 106.70 6.76 -11.78
N GLU A 17 107.31 6.45 -10.63
CA GLU A 17 106.80 5.42 -9.70
C GLU A 17 105.46 5.84 -9.05
N ALA A 18 105.27 7.12 -8.73
CA ALA A 18 103.99 7.64 -8.26
C ALA A 18 102.91 7.61 -9.36
N MET A 19 103.24 7.92 -10.61
CA MET A 19 102.30 7.81 -11.74
C MET A 19 101.95 6.35 -12.05
N GLU A 20 102.90 5.43 -11.90
CA GLU A 20 102.68 3.99 -12.11
C GLU A 20 101.83 3.39 -10.97
N ALA A 21 102.09 3.77 -9.72
CA ALA A 21 101.24 3.44 -8.58
C ALA A 21 99.83 4.05 -8.72
N THR A 22 99.72 5.29 -9.19
CA THR A 22 98.41 5.95 -9.44
C THR A 22 97.65 5.27 -10.59
N ARG A 23 98.35 4.80 -11.63
CA ARG A 23 97.76 3.99 -12.70
C ARG A 23 97.32 2.61 -12.21
N ALA A 24 98.13 1.93 -11.40
CA ALA A 24 97.80 0.62 -10.84
C ALA A 24 96.61 0.71 -9.87
N HIS A 25 96.59 1.70 -8.97
CA HIS A 25 95.45 1.97 -8.09
C HIS A 25 94.21 2.42 -8.87
N GLY A 26 94.38 3.23 -9.92
CA GLY A 26 93.31 3.63 -10.82
C GLY A 26 92.70 2.44 -11.57
N ALA A 27 93.52 1.51 -12.06
CA ALA A 27 93.07 0.30 -12.75
C ALA A 27 92.31 -0.66 -11.81
N VAL A 28 92.83 -0.90 -10.61
CA VAL A 28 92.15 -1.74 -9.59
C VAL A 28 90.85 -1.11 -9.10
N ALA A 29 90.80 0.23 -8.95
CA ALA A 29 89.57 0.94 -8.62
C ALA A 29 88.53 0.87 -9.75
N LEU A 30 88.98 0.90 -11.02
CA LEU A 30 88.12 0.75 -12.19
C LEU A 30 87.56 -0.66 -12.31
N GLU A 31 88.36 -1.68 -12.04
CA GLU A 31 87.96 -3.08 -12.07
C GLU A 31 86.97 -3.41 -10.95
N ARG A 32 87.25 -2.98 -9.71
CA ARG A 32 86.30 -3.09 -8.59
C ARG A 32 85.02 -2.29 -8.83
N GLY A 33 85.13 -1.11 -9.44
CA GLY A 33 83.98 -0.31 -9.85
C GLY A 33 83.13 -0.99 -10.92
N ALA A 34 83.77 -1.66 -11.89
CA ALA A 34 83.09 -2.41 -12.94
C ALA A 34 82.42 -3.68 -12.39
N GLU A 35 83.08 -4.41 -11.49
CA GLU A 35 82.51 -5.57 -10.78
C GLU A 35 81.29 -5.17 -9.95
N ALA A 36 81.42 -4.13 -9.11
CA ALA A 36 80.31 -3.61 -8.31
C ALA A 36 79.15 -3.10 -9.18
N ALA A 37 79.44 -2.44 -10.31
CA ALA A 37 78.41 -2.04 -11.27
C ALA A 37 77.74 -3.24 -11.95
N SER A 38 78.48 -4.31 -12.22
CA SER A 38 77.94 -5.54 -12.80
C SER A 38 77.05 -6.31 -11.81
N GLU A 39 77.45 -6.34 -10.54
CA GLU A 39 76.72 -6.99 -9.45
C GLU A 39 75.46 -6.20 -9.10
N ALA A 40 75.56 -4.86 -9.02
CA ALA A 40 74.40 -3.98 -8.89
C ALA A 40 73.41 -4.14 -10.05
N ARG A 41 73.90 -4.31 -11.29
CA ARG A 41 73.03 -4.63 -12.45
C ARG A 41 72.38 -6.00 -12.32
N ARG A 42 73.08 -7.02 -11.84
CA ARG A 42 72.52 -8.37 -11.64
C ARG A 42 71.43 -8.36 -10.57
N HIS A 43 71.68 -7.70 -9.43
CA HIS A 43 70.68 -7.52 -8.38
C HIS A 43 69.50 -6.69 -8.86
N GLY A 44 69.74 -5.59 -9.59
CA GLY A 44 68.68 -4.77 -10.19
C GLY A 44 67.82 -5.56 -11.18
N ASN A 45 68.43 -6.37 -12.05
CA ASN A 45 67.72 -7.23 -12.99
C ASN A 45 66.95 -8.36 -12.30
N ALA A 46 67.51 -8.96 -11.23
CA ALA A 46 66.82 -9.98 -10.45
C ALA A 46 65.60 -9.39 -9.70
N ALA A 47 65.75 -8.21 -9.10
CA ALA A 47 64.66 -7.48 -8.46
C ALA A 47 63.57 -7.08 -9.47
N LEU A 48 63.96 -6.63 -10.68
CA LEU A 48 63.02 -6.34 -11.76
C LEU A 48 62.24 -7.58 -12.20
N ARG A 49 62.91 -8.73 -12.38
CA ARG A 49 62.25 -10.00 -12.73
C ARG A 49 61.28 -10.44 -11.64
N SER A 50 61.70 -10.42 -10.37
CA SER A 50 60.83 -10.75 -9.24
C SER A 50 59.63 -9.79 -9.15
N GLY A 51 59.84 -8.50 -9.40
CA GLY A 51 58.76 -7.51 -9.46
C GLY A 51 57.78 -7.78 -10.59
N VAL A 52 58.27 -8.13 -11.78
CA VAL A 52 57.43 -8.51 -12.93
C VAL A 52 56.64 -9.79 -12.65
N GLU A 53 57.26 -10.83 -12.10
CA GLU A 53 56.59 -12.08 -11.73
C GLU A 53 55.51 -11.84 -10.66
N THR A 54 55.81 -11.01 -9.65
CA THR A 54 54.84 -10.63 -8.61
C THR A 54 53.69 -9.83 -9.19
N ALA A 55 53.96 -8.88 -10.09
CA ALA A 55 52.94 -8.10 -10.78
C ALA A 55 52.05 -8.98 -11.68
N GLU A 56 52.63 -9.95 -12.40
CA GLU A 56 51.88 -10.92 -13.20
C GLU A 56 51.01 -11.84 -12.33
N ALA A 57 51.55 -12.33 -11.20
CA ALA A 57 50.79 -13.15 -10.25
C ALA A 57 49.61 -12.37 -9.66
N LEU A 58 49.82 -11.11 -9.25
CA LEU A 58 48.75 -10.23 -8.77
C LEU A 58 47.72 -9.93 -9.87
N ARG A 59 48.15 -9.72 -11.12
CA ARG A 59 47.24 -9.53 -12.25
C ARG A 59 46.36 -10.75 -12.49
N LYS A 60 46.94 -11.96 -12.44
CA LYS A 60 46.20 -13.23 -12.60
C LYS A 60 45.22 -13.45 -11.45
N ALA A 61 45.64 -13.22 -10.21
CA ALA A 61 44.78 -13.32 -9.03
C ALA A 61 43.63 -12.31 -9.07
N GLY A 62 43.90 -11.07 -9.48
CA GLY A 62 42.88 -10.04 -9.67
C GLY A 62 41.88 -10.40 -10.78
N ALA A 63 42.34 -10.96 -11.90
CA ALA A 63 41.48 -11.42 -12.98
C ALA A 63 40.58 -12.59 -12.53
N GLN A 64 41.12 -13.56 -11.80
CA GLN A 64 40.34 -14.65 -11.22
C GLN A 64 39.31 -14.15 -10.21
N ALA A 65 39.68 -13.26 -9.30
CA ALA A 65 38.76 -12.68 -8.32
C ALA A 65 37.61 -11.89 -8.97
N ALA A 66 37.92 -11.14 -10.04
CA ALA A 66 36.93 -10.43 -10.84
C ALA A 66 35.98 -11.39 -11.56
N GLN A 67 36.50 -12.48 -12.13
CA GLN A 67 35.69 -13.51 -12.78
C GLN A 67 34.77 -14.21 -11.77
N THR A 68 35.28 -14.65 -10.62
CA THR A 68 34.46 -15.29 -9.58
C THR A 68 33.36 -14.35 -9.07
N SER A 69 33.69 -13.07 -8.91
CA SER A 69 32.72 -12.06 -8.48
C SER A 69 31.65 -11.80 -9.54
N ALA A 70 32.02 -11.79 -10.83
CA ALA A 70 31.07 -11.70 -11.94
C ALA A 70 30.14 -12.92 -12.00
N GLU A 71 30.67 -14.13 -11.81
CA GLU A 71 29.89 -15.37 -11.75
C GLU A 71 28.93 -15.39 -10.55
N MET A 72 29.37 -14.98 -9.37
CA MET A 72 28.50 -14.86 -8.18
C MET A 72 27.40 -13.81 -8.38
N LEU A 73 27.71 -12.67 -9.00
CA LEU A 73 26.70 -11.65 -9.33
C LEU A 73 25.69 -12.20 -10.33
N GLN A 74 26.14 -12.89 -11.38
CA GLN A 74 25.25 -13.49 -12.37
C GLN A 74 24.34 -14.53 -11.71
N GLN A 75 24.89 -15.44 -10.91
CA GLN A 75 24.11 -16.42 -10.15
C GLN A 75 23.11 -15.74 -9.21
N GLY A 76 23.53 -14.67 -8.52
CA GLY A 76 22.65 -13.87 -7.66
C GLY A 76 21.48 -13.25 -8.43
N THR A 77 21.73 -12.72 -9.63
CA THR A 77 20.66 -12.16 -10.48
C THR A 77 19.69 -13.23 -11.00
N GLU A 78 20.17 -14.42 -11.34
CA GLU A 78 19.34 -15.53 -11.78
C GLU A 78 18.44 -16.05 -10.64
N VAL A 79 19.00 -16.21 -9.44
CA VAL A 79 18.23 -16.60 -8.25
C VAL A 79 17.20 -15.54 -7.87
N ALA A 80 17.58 -14.26 -7.88
CA ALA A 80 16.66 -13.17 -7.60
C ALA A 80 15.50 -13.13 -8.62
N ARG A 81 15.78 -13.35 -9.91
CA ARG A 81 14.77 -13.42 -10.96
C ARG A 81 13.84 -14.63 -10.79
N ALA A 82 14.38 -15.80 -10.47
CA ALA A 82 13.59 -17.00 -10.21
C ALA A 82 12.67 -16.84 -8.99
N ASN A 83 13.19 -16.27 -7.90
CA ASN A 83 12.40 -15.97 -6.70
C ASN A 83 11.29 -14.96 -6.98
N TRP A 84 11.57 -13.92 -7.77
CA TRP A 84 10.57 -12.95 -8.20
C TRP A 84 9.46 -13.61 -9.03
N GLN A 85 9.82 -14.45 -10.00
CA GLN A 85 8.87 -15.19 -10.83
C GLN A 85 7.99 -16.13 -9.99
N HIS A 86 8.59 -16.91 -9.09
CA HIS A 86 7.83 -17.77 -8.18
C HIS A 86 6.90 -16.97 -7.25
N GLY A 87 7.35 -15.82 -6.74
CA GLY A 87 6.51 -14.93 -5.95
C GLY A 87 5.32 -14.38 -6.74
N ALA A 88 5.55 -13.97 -7.99
CA ALA A 88 4.50 -13.50 -8.89
C ALA A 88 3.49 -14.61 -9.21
N GLU A 89 3.95 -15.83 -9.50
CA GLU A 89 3.09 -17.00 -9.75
C GLU A 89 2.28 -17.42 -8.52
N ALA A 90 2.88 -17.37 -7.33
CA ALA A 90 2.18 -17.66 -6.07
C ALA A 90 1.09 -16.62 -5.79
N CYS A 91 1.39 -15.33 -6.01
CA CYS A 91 0.43 -14.25 -5.90
C CYS A 91 -0.73 -14.43 -6.91
N GLN A 92 -0.40 -14.69 -8.18
CA GLN A 92 -1.40 -14.90 -9.23
C GLN A 92 -2.28 -16.12 -8.92
N ARG A 93 -1.71 -17.24 -8.46
CA ARG A 93 -2.48 -18.41 -8.01
C ARG A 93 -3.42 -18.05 -6.86
N GLY A 94 -2.92 -17.37 -5.82
CA GLY A 94 -3.73 -16.90 -4.70
C GLY A 94 -4.90 -16.01 -5.13
N LEU A 95 -4.66 -15.08 -6.07
CA LEU A 95 -5.71 -14.24 -6.65
C LEU A 95 -6.74 -15.06 -7.45
N THR A 96 -6.30 -16.04 -8.24
CA THR A 96 -7.22 -16.91 -9.00
C THR A 96 -8.07 -17.80 -8.09
N GLU A 97 -7.50 -18.35 -7.03
CA GLU A 97 -8.21 -19.17 -6.04
C GLU A 97 -9.22 -18.33 -5.26
N ALA A 98 -8.82 -17.14 -4.80
CA ALA A 98 -9.71 -16.19 -4.14
C ALA A 98 -10.85 -15.74 -5.06
N SER A 99 -10.56 -15.45 -6.34
CA SER A 99 -11.56 -15.10 -7.35
C SER A 99 -12.55 -16.26 -7.58
N ALA A 100 -12.07 -17.49 -7.63
CA ALA A 100 -12.93 -18.68 -7.79
C ALA A 100 -13.84 -18.89 -6.57
N ALA A 101 -13.30 -18.73 -5.36
CA ALA A 101 -14.09 -18.79 -4.13
C ALA A 101 -15.17 -17.69 -4.10
N TRP A 102 -14.81 -16.46 -4.50
CA TRP A 102 -15.75 -15.35 -4.59
C TRP A 102 -16.86 -15.61 -5.60
N LYS A 103 -16.54 -16.13 -6.78
CA LYS A 103 -17.54 -16.51 -7.80
C LYS A 103 -18.53 -17.55 -7.27
N ARG A 104 -18.07 -18.50 -6.45
CA ARG A 104 -18.95 -19.49 -5.80
C ARG A 104 -19.83 -18.86 -4.70
N ALA A 105 -19.30 -17.89 -3.96
CA ALA A 105 -20.03 -17.21 -2.88
C ALA A 105 -21.02 -16.15 -3.40
N ALA A 106 -20.73 -15.52 -4.54
CA ALA A 106 -21.51 -14.45 -5.14
C ALA A 106 -23.03 -14.68 -5.18
N PRO A 107 -23.57 -15.83 -5.63
CA PRO A 107 -25.03 -16.04 -5.65
C PRO A 107 -25.66 -16.11 -4.26
N TYR A 108 -24.93 -16.57 -3.24
CA TYR A 108 -25.43 -16.59 -1.86
C TYR A 108 -25.42 -15.19 -1.25
N LEU A 109 -24.37 -14.43 -1.52
CA LEU A 109 -24.29 -13.02 -1.12
C LEU A 109 -25.40 -12.20 -1.74
N ASP A 110 -25.66 -12.42 -3.03
CA ASP A 110 -26.70 -11.75 -3.77
C ASP A 110 -28.10 -11.99 -3.18
N LYS A 111 -28.40 -13.25 -2.86
CA LYS A 111 -29.65 -13.65 -2.17
C LYS A 111 -29.74 -13.06 -0.76
N ALA A 112 -28.64 -13.03 -0.01
CA ALA A 112 -28.61 -12.44 1.33
C ALA A 112 -28.90 -10.93 1.27
N ILE A 113 -28.29 -10.20 0.33
CA ILE A 113 -28.55 -8.77 0.12
C ILE A 113 -30.01 -8.54 -0.26
N LEU A 114 -30.58 -9.38 -1.13
CA LEU A 114 -32.00 -9.29 -1.48
C LEU A 114 -32.91 -9.49 -0.27
N LEU A 115 -32.67 -10.52 0.55
CA LEU A 115 -33.44 -10.78 1.77
C LEU A 115 -33.35 -9.61 2.76
N VAL A 116 -32.17 -9.03 2.92
CA VAL A 116 -31.98 -7.85 3.77
C VAL A 116 -32.73 -6.65 3.20
N ASN A 117 -32.73 -6.42 1.88
CA ASN A 117 -33.52 -5.33 1.28
C ASN A 117 -35.03 -5.52 1.47
N VAL A 118 -35.53 -6.76 1.44
CA VAL A 118 -36.94 -7.06 1.78
C VAL A 118 -37.23 -6.74 3.24
N ALA A 119 -36.38 -7.20 4.16
CA ALA A 119 -36.52 -6.88 5.59
C ALA A 119 -36.48 -5.37 5.84
N CYS A 120 -35.54 -4.67 5.22
CA CYS A 120 -35.42 -3.22 5.19
C CYS A 120 -36.71 -2.52 4.74
N ALA A 121 -37.35 -2.99 3.65
CA ALA A 121 -38.62 -2.43 3.20
C ALA A 121 -39.75 -2.62 4.23
N LEU A 122 -39.80 -3.77 4.91
CA LEU A 122 -40.76 -4.02 5.99
C LEU A 122 -40.50 -3.11 7.20
N ILE A 123 -39.24 -2.91 7.58
CA ILE A 123 -38.84 -2.00 8.65
C ILE A 123 -39.27 -0.56 8.33
N ILE A 124 -39.06 -0.09 7.10
CA ILE A 124 -39.52 1.23 6.66
C ILE A 124 -41.06 1.33 6.72
N GLY A 125 -41.78 0.28 6.33
CA GLY A 125 -43.24 0.21 6.51
C GLY A 125 -43.65 0.36 7.98
N GLY A 126 -42.89 -0.23 8.90
CA GLY A 126 -43.02 -0.01 10.34
C GLY A 126 -42.79 1.45 10.74
N PHE A 127 -41.73 2.09 10.24
CA PHE A 127 -41.46 3.52 10.51
C PHE A 127 -42.55 4.45 9.96
N LEU A 128 -43.10 4.17 8.78
CA LEU A 128 -44.26 4.90 8.25
C LEU A 128 -45.47 4.78 9.18
N THR A 129 -45.75 3.57 9.67
CA THR A 129 -46.85 3.31 10.59
C THR A 129 -46.67 4.07 11.91
N LEU A 130 -45.45 4.06 12.47
CA LEU A 130 -45.11 4.84 13.66
C LEU A 130 -45.25 6.35 13.41
N GLY A 131 -44.81 6.84 12.24
CA GLY A 131 -44.93 8.25 11.85
C GLY A 131 -46.38 8.72 11.76
N VAL A 132 -47.25 7.93 11.14
CA VAL A 132 -48.69 8.20 11.11
C VAL A 132 -49.31 8.16 12.51
N MET A 133 -48.91 7.17 13.33
CA MET A 133 -49.37 7.08 14.71
C MET A 133 -48.98 8.31 15.53
N LEU A 134 -47.75 8.82 15.40
CA LEU A 134 -47.29 10.05 16.07
C LEU A 134 -48.14 11.28 15.71
N VAL A 135 -48.64 11.35 14.46
CA VAL A 135 -49.52 12.43 14.00
C VAL A 135 -50.94 12.28 14.55
N CYS A 136 -51.47 11.07 14.56
CA CYS A 136 -52.88 10.81 14.86
C CYS A 136 -53.17 10.60 16.35
N MET A 137 -52.19 10.15 17.15
CA MET A 137 -52.43 9.72 18.51
C MET A 137 -52.55 10.91 19.47
N PRO A 138 -53.61 10.96 20.30
CA PRO A 138 -53.81 12.05 21.25
C PRO A 138 -52.77 12.02 22.38
N LEU A 139 -52.36 13.21 22.82
CA LEU A 139 -51.47 13.39 23.97
C LEU A 139 -52.26 13.45 25.26
N LYS A 140 -51.65 13.04 26.38
CA LYS A 140 -52.28 13.12 27.70
C LYS A 140 -52.36 14.59 28.15
N PRO A 141 -53.56 15.13 28.46
CA PRO A 141 -53.69 16.51 28.92
C PRO A 141 -52.86 16.82 30.17
N SER A 142 -52.67 15.85 31.06
CA SER A 142 -51.88 15.99 32.28
C SER A 142 -50.36 16.11 32.04
N ARG A 143 -49.87 15.78 30.85
CA ARG A 143 -48.44 15.80 30.49
C ARG A 143 -48.09 16.93 29.51
N MET A 144 -49.09 17.62 28.97
CA MET A 144 -48.88 18.77 28.08
C MET A 144 -48.56 20.02 28.91
N HIS A 145 -47.27 20.36 28.98
CA HIS A 145 -46.80 21.55 29.70
C HIS A 145 -47.04 22.84 28.90
N HIS A 146 -46.98 22.75 27.56
CA HIS A 146 -47.11 23.89 26.64
C HIS A 146 -48.35 23.79 25.74
N GLY A 147 -49.26 22.86 26.04
CA GLY A 147 -50.52 22.68 25.32
C GLY A 147 -50.33 22.38 23.83
N ALA A 148 -50.74 23.31 22.96
CA ALA A 148 -50.72 23.12 21.51
C ALA A 148 -49.30 22.97 20.93
N PHE A 149 -48.28 23.55 21.57
CA PHE A 149 -46.90 23.44 21.09
C PHE A 149 -46.36 22.00 21.19
N ASP A 150 -46.66 21.30 22.28
CA ASP A 150 -46.26 19.90 22.45
C ASP A 150 -46.90 19.03 21.36
N ARG A 151 -48.18 19.28 21.03
CA ARG A 151 -48.87 18.60 19.93
C ARG A 151 -48.24 18.90 18.57
N MET A 152 -47.95 20.16 18.28
CA MET A 152 -47.33 20.56 17.01
C MET A 152 -45.94 19.94 16.85
N PHE A 153 -45.17 19.86 17.95
CA PHE A 153 -43.87 19.17 17.95
C PHE A 153 -44.00 17.71 17.54
N TRP A 154 -44.89 16.94 18.18
CA TRP A 154 -45.05 15.51 17.87
C TRP A 154 -45.62 15.25 16.48
N VAL A 155 -46.57 16.06 16.03
CA VAL A 155 -47.06 16.03 14.64
C VAL A 155 -45.90 16.29 13.67
N THR A 156 -45.03 17.25 13.95
CA THR A 156 -43.86 17.53 13.11
C THR A 156 -42.88 16.36 13.09
N GLN A 157 -42.61 15.71 14.24
CA GLN A 157 -41.76 14.52 14.28
C GLN A 157 -42.36 13.36 13.48
N GLY A 158 -43.68 13.14 13.59
CA GLY A 158 -44.38 12.12 12.81
C GLY A 158 -44.34 12.39 11.30
N LEU A 159 -44.61 13.64 10.89
CA LEU A 159 -44.51 14.07 9.50
C LEU A 159 -43.10 13.95 8.95
N TYR A 160 -42.08 14.29 9.75
CA TYR A 160 -40.68 14.07 9.38
C TYR A 160 -40.43 12.58 9.13
N LEU A 161 -40.78 11.71 10.07
CA LEU A 161 -40.59 10.27 9.90
C LEU A 161 -41.26 9.73 8.64
N VAL A 162 -42.48 10.20 8.32
CA VAL A 162 -43.19 9.83 7.08
C VAL A 162 -42.46 10.37 5.84
N ALA A 163 -42.13 11.66 5.82
CA ALA A 163 -41.50 12.32 4.69
C ALA A 163 -40.15 11.70 4.31
N PHE A 164 -39.39 11.21 5.29
CA PHE A 164 -38.12 10.51 5.05
C PHE A 164 -38.30 9.03 4.69
N SER A 165 -39.31 8.38 5.27
CA SER A 165 -39.55 6.95 5.05
C SER A 165 -40.18 6.66 3.69
N VAL A 166 -41.00 7.55 3.12
CA VAL A 166 -41.61 7.33 1.80
C VAL A 166 -40.55 7.23 0.68
N PRO A 167 -39.65 8.20 0.49
CA PRO A 167 -38.58 8.10 -0.51
C PRO A 167 -37.64 6.92 -0.24
N ALA A 168 -37.35 6.62 1.03
CA ALA A 168 -36.53 5.46 1.40
C ALA A 168 -37.20 4.15 1.03
N LEU A 169 -38.52 4.02 1.22
CA LEU A 169 -39.26 2.82 0.83
C LEU A 169 -39.21 2.64 -0.68
N VAL A 170 -39.51 3.71 -1.43
CA VAL A 170 -39.46 3.70 -2.90
C VAL A 170 -38.08 3.31 -3.39
N ALA A 171 -37.01 3.91 -2.85
CA ALA A 171 -35.64 3.61 -3.23
C ALA A 171 -35.22 2.18 -2.84
N THR A 172 -35.65 1.68 -1.68
CA THR A 172 -35.35 0.32 -1.24
C THR A 172 -36.03 -0.71 -2.11
N VAL A 173 -37.30 -0.48 -2.49
CA VAL A 173 -38.03 -1.38 -3.40
C VAL A 173 -37.43 -1.34 -4.80
N GLN A 174 -37.28 -0.16 -5.39
CA GLN A 174 -36.81 0.01 -6.77
C GLN A 174 -35.35 -0.40 -6.96
N CYS A 175 -34.44 0.12 -6.13
CA CYS A 175 -33.01 -0.12 -6.28
C CYS A 175 -32.53 -1.37 -5.52
N GLY A 176 -33.19 -1.74 -4.42
CA GLY A 176 -32.76 -2.86 -3.58
C GLY A 176 -33.41 -4.19 -3.95
N ILE A 177 -34.74 -4.21 -4.12
CA ILE A 177 -35.51 -5.43 -4.36
C ILE A 177 -35.62 -5.71 -5.87
N LEU A 178 -36.15 -4.77 -6.64
CA LEU A 178 -36.37 -4.90 -8.09
C LEU A 178 -35.06 -4.78 -8.88
N ARG A 179 -34.11 -3.99 -8.37
CA ARG A 179 -32.79 -3.72 -8.99
C ARG A 179 -32.89 -3.05 -10.37
N GLU A 180 -34.01 -2.40 -10.65
CA GLU A 180 -34.25 -1.70 -11.92
C GLU A 180 -33.66 -0.29 -11.92
N GLY A 181 -33.34 0.25 -10.74
CA GLY A 181 -32.88 1.62 -10.59
C GLY A 181 -34.01 2.63 -10.81
N PHE A 182 -33.68 3.82 -11.34
CA PHE A 182 -34.65 4.89 -11.61
C PHE A 182 -34.69 5.26 -13.10
N ASP A 183 -34.16 4.38 -13.95
CA ASP A 183 -34.05 4.62 -15.38
C ASP A 183 -35.45 4.48 -16.01
N GLY A 184 -36.08 5.62 -16.33
CA GLY A 184 -37.45 5.67 -16.84
C GLY A 184 -38.43 6.46 -15.98
N TRP A 185 -38.03 6.89 -14.78
CA TRP A 185 -38.89 7.67 -13.90
C TRP A 185 -39.10 9.11 -14.41
N PRO A 186 -40.21 9.80 -14.07
CA PRO A 186 -40.39 11.21 -14.42
C PRO A 186 -39.26 12.10 -13.87
N ALA A 187 -38.85 13.13 -14.63
CA ALA A 187 -37.72 13.98 -14.26
C ALA A 187 -37.86 14.64 -12.87
N TRP A 188 -39.08 15.03 -12.49
CA TRP A 188 -39.36 15.63 -11.18
C TRP A 188 -39.08 14.66 -10.01
N MET A 189 -39.23 13.35 -10.20
CA MET A 189 -38.86 12.35 -9.18
C MET A 189 -37.35 12.08 -9.16
N ARG A 190 -36.64 12.30 -10.27
CA ARG A 190 -35.17 12.10 -10.32
C ARG A 190 -34.39 13.22 -9.64
N VAL A 191 -34.98 14.41 -9.53
CA VAL A 191 -34.31 15.62 -8.99
C VAL A 191 -34.31 15.67 -7.46
N GLU A 192 -35.05 14.78 -6.78
CA GLU A 192 -34.93 14.69 -5.33
C GLU A 192 -33.54 14.19 -4.92
N LEU A 193 -32.75 15.10 -4.33
CA LEU A 193 -31.43 14.84 -3.75
C LEU A 193 -31.43 13.60 -2.84
N TRP A 194 -32.53 13.40 -2.10
CA TRP A 194 -32.74 12.24 -1.23
C TRP A 194 -32.82 10.93 -2.00
N LEU A 195 -33.57 10.88 -3.11
CA LEU A 195 -33.60 9.71 -4.00
C LEU A 195 -32.24 9.47 -4.66
N GLY A 196 -31.49 10.53 -4.95
CA GLY A 196 -30.11 10.45 -5.46
C GLY A 196 -29.18 9.72 -4.50
N ILE A 197 -29.19 10.06 -3.22
CA ILE A 197 -28.36 9.39 -2.19
C ILE A 197 -28.85 7.96 -1.94
N LEU A 198 -30.17 7.78 -1.81
CA LEU A 198 -30.80 6.48 -1.50
C LEU A 198 -30.76 5.49 -2.68
N LYS A 199 -30.46 5.95 -3.90
CA LYS A 199 -30.12 5.09 -5.04
C LYS A 199 -28.93 4.17 -4.70
N PHE A 200 -27.95 4.70 -3.98
CA PHE A 200 -26.74 3.96 -3.61
C PHE A 200 -26.99 3.08 -2.38
N GLN A 201 -26.35 1.90 -2.35
CA GLN A 201 -26.46 0.97 -1.23
C GLN A 201 -25.90 1.57 0.07
N VAL A 202 -24.78 2.30 0.00
CA VAL A 202 -24.22 3.07 1.13
C VAL A 202 -25.23 4.07 1.68
N GLY A 203 -25.91 4.82 0.82
CA GLY A 203 -26.90 5.81 1.23
C GLY A 203 -28.08 5.18 1.99
N ARG A 204 -28.59 4.05 1.51
CA ARG A 204 -29.62 3.27 2.22
C ARG A 204 -29.10 2.75 3.57
N ALA A 205 -27.88 2.21 3.59
CA ALA A 205 -27.28 1.71 4.82
C ALA A 205 -27.16 2.80 5.90
N ILE A 206 -26.67 3.98 5.52
CA ILE A 206 -26.58 5.15 6.42
C ILE A 206 -27.97 5.59 6.87
N PHE A 207 -28.95 5.62 5.97
CA PHE A 207 -30.33 5.92 6.33
C PHE A 207 -30.86 4.97 7.42
N PHE A 208 -30.70 3.66 7.25
CA PHE A 208 -31.16 2.67 8.24
C PHE A 208 -30.46 2.81 9.59
N ILE A 209 -29.17 3.13 9.60
CA ILE A 209 -28.43 3.39 10.83
C ILE A 209 -29.00 4.65 11.51
N GLY A 210 -29.12 5.75 10.77
CA GLY A 210 -29.64 7.01 11.30
C GLY A 210 -31.10 6.92 11.77
N ALA A 211 -31.96 6.28 10.99
CA ALA A 211 -33.37 6.05 11.34
C ALA A 211 -33.51 5.18 12.59
N GLY A 212 -32.69 4.13 12.73
CA GLY A 212 -32.67 3.31 13.94
C GLY A 212 -32.30 4.11 15.19
N PHE A 213 -31.26 4.95 15.11
CA PHE A 213 -30.88 5.86 16.21
C PHE A 213 -31.90 6.96 16.49
N TYR A 214 -32.68 7.37 15.48
CA TYR A 214 -33.71 8.40 15.64
C TYR A 214 -34.99 7.85 16.29
N VAL A 215 -35.50 6.71 15.79
CA VAL A 215 -36.76 6.12 16.25
C VAL A 215 -36.69 5.66 17.70
N PHE A 216 -35.53 5.13 18.13
CA PHE A 216 -35.34 4.60 19.48
C PHE A 216 -35.63 5.64 20.59
N PRO A 217 -34.94 6.80 20.68
CA PRO A 217 -35.25 7.82 21.68
C PRO A 217 -36.57 8.54 21.41
N LEU A 218 -36.99 8.67 20.14
CA LEU A 218 -38.26 9.32 19.80
C LEU A 218 -39.44 8.59 20.44
N MET A 219 -39.49 7.27 20.31
CA MET A 219 -40.59 6.46 20.83
C MET A 219 -40.55 6.29 22.34
N ALA A 220 -39.35 6.27 22.94
CA ALA A 220 -39.18 6.31 24.39
C ALA A 220 -39.82 7.59 24.98
N ASN A 221 -39.51 8.75 24.38
CA ASN A 221 -40.05 10.03 24.81
C ASN A 221 -41.55 10.14 24.53
N PHE A 222 -42.01 9.62 23.39
CA PHE A 222 -43.43 9.66 23.03
C PHE A 222 -44.29 8.85 24.00
N GLY A 223 -43.82 7.68 24.43
CA GLY A 223 -44.51 6.84 25.41
C GLY A 223 -44.72 7.51 26.78
N LEU A 224 -43.93 8.52 27.12
CA LEU A 224 -44.13 9.33 28.33
C LEU A 224 -45.23 10.39 28.16
N MET A 225 -45.49 10.83 26.93
CA MET A 225 -46.39 11.94 26.59
C MET A 225 -47.78 11.49 26.13
N ALA A 226 -47.89 10.29 25.56
CA ALA A 226 -49.13 9.74 25.00
C ALA A 226 -49.54 8.43 25.70
N ASP A 227 -50.82 8.06 25.61
CA ASP A 227 -51.34 6.76 26.09
C ASP A 227 -51.02 5.67 25.08
N VAL A 228 -49.73 5.39 24.90
CA VAL A 228 -49.25 4.35 23.99
C VAL A 228 -49.25 3.00 24.70
N GLU A 229 -49.77 1.97 24.06
CA GLU A 229 -49.66 0.60 24.56
C GLU A 229 -48.18 0.17 24.65
N LEU A 230 -47.84 -0.56 25.71
CA LEU A 230 -46.48 -1.04 25.96
C LEU A 230 -45.92 -1.84 24.78
N TRP A 231 -46.77 -2.63 24.10
CA TRP A 231 -46.38 -3.43 22.94
C TRP A 231 -45.87 -2.59 21.78
N THR A 232 -46.48 -1.43 21.53
CA THR A 232 -46.04 -0.51 20.47
C THR A 232 -44.66 0.07 20.77
N VAL A 233 -44.38 0.38 22.04
CA VAL A 233 -43.06 0.84 22.48
C VAL A 233 -42.01 -0.27 22.28
N ILE A 234 -42.31 -1.49 22.72
CA ILE A 234 -41.42 -2.66 22.53
C ILE A 234 -41.17 -2.92 21.03
N LEU A 235 -42.22 -2.89 20.21
CA LEU A 235 -42.12 -3.09 18.77
C LEU A 235 -41.24 -2.01 18.12
N SER A 236 -41.36 -0.75 18.56
CA SER A 236 -40.53 0.33 18.04
C SER A 236 -39.05 0.17 18.37
N TYR A 237 -38.71 -0.34 19.56
CA TYR A 237 -37.33 -0.66 19.91
C TYR A 237 -36.79 -1.81 19.05
N PHE A 238 -37.60 -2.84 18.84
CA PHE A 238 -37.24 -3.95 17.98
C PHE A 238 -37.00 -3.50 16.53
N LEU A 239 -37.88 -2.65 15.98
CA LEU A 239 -37.71 -2.04 14.66
C LEU A 239 -36.43 -1.20 14.57
N GLY A 240 -36.15 -0.38 15.60
CA GLY A 240 -34.92 0.41 15.68
C GLY A 240 -33.65 -0.45 15.65
N ILE A 241 -33.61 -1.51 16.46
CA ILE A 241 -32.48 -2.45 16.51
C ILE A 241 -32.31 -3.18 15.18
N LEU A 242 -33.40 -3.72 14.61
CA LEU A 242 -33.35 -4.38 13.31
C LEU A 242 -32.88 -3.43 12.19
N SER A 243 -33.26 -2.15 12.26
CA SER A 243 -32.79 -1.12 11.34
C SER A 243 -31.28 -0.92 11.45
N LEU A 244 -30.74 -0.80 12.66
CA LEU A 244 -29.30 -0.66 12.90
C LEU A 244 -28.52 -1.87 12.38
N LEU A 245 -29.01 -3.09 12.65
CA LEU A 245 -28.40 -4.33 12.18
C LEU A 245 -28.43 -4.44 10.65
N SER A 246 -29.56 -4.14 10.04
CA SER A 246 -29.72 -4.19 8.57
C SER A 246 -28.85 -3.15 7.87
N GLY A 247 -28.80 -1.93 8.41
CA GLY A 247 -27.92 -0.88 7.90
C GLY A 247 -26.43 -1.24 8.02
N SER A 248 -26.02 -1.79 9.17
CA SER A 248 -24.64 -2.24 9.39
C SER A 248 -24.27 -3.39 8.45
N PHE A 249 -25.16 -4.36 8.26
CA PHE A 249 -24.98 -5.46 7.32
C PHE A 249 -24.79 -4.93 5.89
N LEU A 250 -25.71 -4.08 5.41
CA LEU A 250 -25.61 -3.48 4.07
C LEU A 250 -24.30 -2.72 3.86
N LEU A 251 -23.82 -2.00 4.89
CA LEU A 251 -22.57 -1.26 4.84
C LEU A 251 -21.35 -2.17 4.77
N ILE A 252 -21.30 -3.23 5.59
CA ILE A 252 -20.20 -4.21 5.57
C ILE A 252 -20.13 -4.89 4.20
N PHE A 253 -21.26 -5.33 3.66
CA PHE A 253 -21.28 -6.00 2.35
C PHE A 253 -20.86 -5.08 1.22
N GLU A 254 -21.30 -3.83 1.24
CA GLU A 254 -20.88 -2.84 0.26
C GLU A 254 -19.38 -2.54 0.38
N GLY A 255 -18.86 -2.43 1.62
CA GLY A 255 -17.44 -2.28 1.89
C GLY A 255 -16.61 -3.44 1.33
N LEU A 256 -17.01 -4.67 1.63
CA LEU A 256 -16.38 -5.88 1.11
C LEU A 256 -16.43 -5.91 -0.43
N LEU A 257 -17.60 -5.70 -1.02
CA LEU A 257 -17.77 -5.65 -2.48
C LEU A 257 -16.88 -4.57 -3.10
N SER A 258 -16.82 -3.37 -2.53
CA SER A 258 -16.01 -2.27 -3.06
C SER A 258 -14.51 -2.58 -3.08
N VAL A 259 -14.00 -3.28 -2.06
CA VAL A 259 -12.59 -3.69 -1.97
C VAL A 259 -12.29 -4.80 -2.98
N TYR A 260 -13.09 -5.87 -2.99
CA TYR A 260 -12.85 -7.04 -3.83
C TYR A 260 -13.13 -6.77 -5.32
N VAL A 261 -14.17 -6.00 -5.65
CA VAL A 261 -14.54 -5.69 -7.05
C VAL A 261 -13.59 -4.68 -7.67
N ARG A 262 -13.12 -3.66 -6.91
CA ARG A 262 -12.08 -2.75 -7.44
C ARG A 262 -10.80 -3.50 -7.76
N GLN A 263 -10.35 -4.40 -6.90
CA GLN A 263 -9.15 -5.20 -7.18
C GLN A 263 -9.30 -6.05 -8.45
N ALA A 264 -10.45 -6.72 -8.62
CA ALA A 264 -10.70 -7.53 -9.82
C ALA A 264 -10.80 -6.73 -11.14
N LEU A 265 -11.16 -5.44 -11.09
CA LEU A 265 -11.20 -4.55 -12.25
C LEU A 265 -9.84 -3.91 -12.57
N TYR A 266 -9.01 -3.62 -11.58
CA TYR A 266 -7.66 -3.10 -11.80
C TYR A 266 -6.71 -4.13 -12.43
N ASP A 267 -6.89 -5.42 -12.12
CA ASP A 267 -6.11 -6.51 -12.75
C ASP A 267 -6.43 -6.72 -14.25
N ARG A 268 -7.48 -6.08 -14.77
CA ARG A 268 -7.87 -6.17 -16.19
C ARG A 268 -7.48 -4.99 -17.04
N VAL A 269 -6.91 -3.93 -16.47
CA VAL A 269 -6.34 -2.85 -17.28
C VAL A 269 -5.01 -3.39 -17.80
N PRO A 270 -4.88 -3.67 -19.12
CA PRO A 270 -3.57 -3.95 -19.67
C PRO A 270 -2.73 -2.72 -19.34
N GLN A 271 -1.66 -2.91 -18.59
CA GLN A 271 -0.60 -1.92 -18.55
C GLN A 271 -0.05 -1.88 -19.97
N GLY A 272 -0.64 -1.03 -20.81
CA GLY A 272 -0.09 -0.65 -22.08
C GLY A 272 1.29 -0.10 -21.80
N GLY A 273 2.29 -0.97 -21.93
CA GLY A 273 3.63 -0.54 -22.26
C GLY A 273 3.60 0.22 -23.58
N PRO A 274 4.53 1.16 -23.74
CA PRO A 274 4.42 2.40 -24.52
C PRO A 274 3.89 2.28 -25.94
#